data_AF-A0A660TPK1-F1
#
_entry.id   AF-A0A660TPK1-F1
#
_cell.length_a   1.000
_cell.length_b   1.000
_cell.length_c   1.000
_cell.angle_alpha   90.00
_cell.angle_beta   90.00
_cell.angle_gamma   90.00
#
_symmetry.space_group_name_H-M   'P 1'
#
loop_
_entity.id
_entity.type
_entity.pdbx_description
1 polymer ?
#
loop_
_entity_poly.entity_id
_entity_poly.type
_entity_poly.pdbx_seq_one_letter_code
_entity_poly.pdbx_strand_id
1 'polypeptide(L)' 'MPSLQVRDLPNEVYSQLNYLAVKDHRSLAQETIVLLKESINARMENQARRKQILESFDGLGIDTTDFPSPADLIREDRDR' A
#
# COMPACT_ATOMS: atom_id res chain seq x y z
N MET A 1 19.26 -3.25 -3.19
CA MET A 1 18.06 -2.78 -2.48
C MET A 1 18.15 -1.28 -2.31
N PRO A 2 17.08 -0.52 -2.57
CA PRO A 2 17.09 0.93 -2.31
C PRO A 2 17.24 1.19 -0.80
N SER A 3 18.02 2.21 -0.43
CA SER A 3 18.19 2.67 0.94
C SER A 3 17.69 4.10 1.08
N LEU A 4 17.12 4.42 2.25
CA LEU A 4 16.70 5.76 2.62
C LEU A 4 17.54 6.23 3.81
N GLN A 5 18.21 7.37 3.67
CA GLN A 5 18.94 8.01 4.76
C GLN A 5 18.22 9.33 5.11
N VAL A 6 17.89 9.49 6.39
CA VAL A 6 17.34 10.74 6.94
C VAL A 6 18.44 11.42 7.74
N ARG A 7 18.79 12.65 7.37
CA ARG A 7 19.76 13.48 8.11
C ARG A 7 19.04 14.36 9.12
N ASP A 8 19.75 14.73 10.18
CA ASP A 8 19.27 15.63 11.23
C ASP A 8 17.94 15.18 11.86
N LEU A 9 17.79 13.87 12.07
CA LEU A 9 16.61 13.29 12.68
C LEU A 9 16.47 13.80 14.13
N PRO A 10 15.35 14.44 14.51
CA PRO A 10 15.16 14.90 15.87
C PRO A 10 15.23 13.74 16.87
N ASN A 11 15.94 13.95 17.98
CA ASN A 11 16.12 12.92 19.01
C ASN A 11 14.80 12.35 19.52
N GLU A 12 13.78 13.20 19.67
CA GLU A 12 12.43 12.78 20.07
C GLU A 12 11.85 11.74 19.11
N VAL A 13 11.96 11.96 17.80
CA VAL A 13 11.44 11.05 16.77
C VAL A 13 12.20 9.73 16.82
N TYR A 14 13.52 9.77 16.95
CA TYR A 14 14.32 8.56 17.12
C TYR A 14 13.90 7.76 18.36
N SER A 15 13.71 8.43 19.51
CA SER A 15 13.28 7.78 20.75
C SER A 15 11.91 7.13 20.63
N GLN A 16 10.95 7.79 19.96
CA GLN A 16 9.62 7.23 19.71
C GLN A 16 9.68 6.01 18.78
N LEU A 17 10.45 6.09 17.69
CA LEU A 17 10.65 4.95 16.78
C LEU A 17 11.28 3.76 17.50
N ASN A 18 12.31 4.00 18.32
CA ASN A 18 12.98 2.95 19.06
C ASN A 18 12.06 2.32 20.12
N TYR A 19 11.24 3.12 20.80
CA TYR A 19 10.24 2.62 21.74
C TYR A 19 9.24 1.67 21.06
N LEU A 20 8.69 2.08 19.90
CA LEU A 20 7.74 1.25 19.14
C LEU A 20 8.40 -0.03 18.62
N ALA A 21 9.62 0.06 18.11
CA ALA A 21 10.36 -1.10 17.63
C ALA A 21 10.58 -2.15 18.75
N VAL A 22 10.96 -1.70 19.95
CA VAL A 22 11.11 -2.60 21.11
C VAL A 22 9.78 -3.21 21.52
N LYS A 23 8.73 -2.39 21.61
CA LYS A 23 7.37 -2.83 21.99
C LYS A 23 6.84 -3.91 21.05
N ASP A 24 7.10 -3.77 19.75
CA ASP A 24 6.59 -4.66 18.73
C ASP A 24 7.58 -5.77 18.34
N HIS A 25 8.69 -5.91 19.08
CA HIS A 25 9.74 -6.90 18.86
C HIS A 25 10.32 -6.88 17.44
N ARG A 26 10.48 -5.67 16.87
CA ARG A 26 11.03 -5.43 15.54
C ARG A 26 12.35 -4.69 15.62
N SER A 27 13.17 -4.84 14.58
CA SER A 27 14.33 -3.95 14.40
C SER A 27 13.85 -2.53 14.06
N LEU A 28 14.67 -1.52 14.37
CA LEU A 28 14.35 -0.11 14.06
C LEU A 28 14.04 0.10 12.56
N ALA A 29 14.77 -0.60 11.68
CA ALA A 29 14.55 -0.54 10.23
C ALA A 29 13.19 -1.13 9.84
N GLN A 30 12.80 -2.27 10.41
CA GLN A 30 11.50 -2.88 10.16
C GLN A 30 10.37 -1.99 10.66
N GLU A 31 10.49 -1.45 11.87
CA GLU A 31 9.50 -0.52 12.45
C GLU A 31 9.34 0.72 11.57
N THR A 32 10.45 1.30 11.14
CA THR A 32 10.44 2.47 10.24
C THR A 32 9.70 2.15 8.94
N ILE A 33 9.92 0.98 8.34
CA ILE A 33 9.22 0.56 7.12
C ILE A 33 7.71 0.41 7.36
N VAL A 34 7.29 -0.17 8.50
CA VAL A 34 5.88 -0.33 8.84
C VAL A 34 5.20 1.04 8.95
N LEU A 35 5.76 1.95 9.75
CA LEU A 35 5.20 3.28 9.95
C LEU A 35 5.18 4.12 8.67
N LEU A 36 6.21 4.00 7.82
CA LEU A 36 6.22 4.63 6.50
C LEU A 36 5.10 4.09 5.61
N LYS A 37 4.87 2.78 5.59
CA LYS A 37 3.76 2.19 4.81
C LYS A 37 2.40 2.67 5.31
N GLU A 38 2.19 2.66 6.62
CA GLU A 38 0.94 3.09 7.24
C GLU A 38 0.66 4.57 6.97
N SER A 39 1.67 5.43 7.11
CA SER A 39 1.52 6.87 6.84
C SER A 39 1.29 7.20 5.37
N ILE A 40 1.95 6.48 4.45
CA ILE A 40 1.66 6.59 3.00
C ILE A 40 0.21 6.17 2.74
N ASN A 41 -0.21 5.02 3.27
CA ASN A 41 -1.58 4.52 3.12
C ASN A 41 -2.63 5.50 3.68
N ALA A 42 -2.35 6.11 4.83
CA ALA A 42 -3.25 7.09 5.45
C ALA A 42 -3.37 8.40 4.65
N ARG A 43 -2.32 8.78 3.91
CA ARG A 43 -2.29 9.99 3.07
C ARG A 43 -2.85 9.76 1.67
N MET A 44 -2.84 8.54 1.18
CA MET A 44 -3.42 8.21 -0.13
C MET A 44 -4.96 8.19 -0.04
N GLU A 45 -5.62 8.97 -0.89
CA GLU A 45 -7.07 8.85 -1.06
C GLU A 45 -7.43 7.42 -1.47
N ASN A 46 -8.55 6.90 -0.94
CA ASN A 46 -9.01 5.53 -1.20
C ASN A 46 -9.14 5.21 -2.71
N GLN A 47 -9.46 6.20 -3.53
CA GLN A 47 -9.52 6.05 -4.98
C GLN A 47 -8.12 5.91 -5.62
N ALA A 48 -7.17 6.78 -5.24
CA ALA A 48 -5.80 6.71 -5.73
C ALA A 48 -5.11 5.40 -5.35
N ARG A 49 -5.33 4.91 -4.11
CA ARG A 49 -4.81 3.62 -3.64
C ARG A 49 -5.33 2.44 -4.47
N ARG A 50 -6.64 2.38 -4.69
CA ARG A 50 -7.25 1.30 -5.49
C ARG A 50 -6.72 1.33 -6.92
N LYS A 51 -6.61 2.52 -7.52
CA LYS A 51 -6.06 2.69 -8.86
C LYS A 51 -4.63 2.16 -8.94
N GLN A 52 -3.75 2.54 -8.00
CA GLN A 52 -2.36 2.08 -8.01
C GLN A 52 -2.23 0.56 -7.84
N ILE A 53 -3.08 -0.06 -7.02
CA ILE A 53 -3.11 -1.54 -6.87
C ILE A 53 -3.52 -2.20 -8.19
N LEU A 54 -4.58 -1.70 -8.84
CA LEU A 54 -5.05 -2.22 -10.12
C LEU A 54 -4.02 -2.01 -11.24
N GLU A 55 -3.30 -0.88 -11.24
CA GLU A 55 -2.22 -0.60 -12.21
C GLU A 55 -0.99 -1.47 -11.97
N SER A 56 -0.71 -1.86 -10.73
CA SER A 56 0.38 -2.79 -10.40
C SER A 56 0.04 -4.26 -10.65
N PHE A 57 -1.19 -4.55 -11.05
CA PHE A 57 -1.65 -5.91 -11.27
C PHE A 57 -1.28 -6.38 -12.67
N ASP A 58 -0.33 -7.31 -12.76
CA ASP A 58 0.14 -7.91 -14.02
C ASP A 58 -0.80 -9.01 -14.57
N GLY A 59 -2.03 -9.09 -14.04
CA GLY A 59 -3.00 -10.12 -14.43
C GLY A 59 -2.77 -11.47 -13.76
N LEU A 60 -3.66 -12.43 -14.07
CA LEU A 60 -3.54 -13.85 -13.67
C LEU A 60 -2.93 -14.72 -14.80
N GLY A 61 -2.50 -14.11 -15.91
CA GLY A 61 -2.13 -14.83 -17.13
C GLY A 61 -3.31 -15.50 -17.83
N ILE A 62 -4.53 -15.03 -17.57
CA ILE A 62 -5.76 -15.55 -18.17
C ILE A 62 -6.06 -14.74 -19.44
N ASP A 63 -6.36 -15.44 -20.53
CA ASP A 63 -6.89 -14.81 -21.73
C ASP A 63 -8.31 -14.30 -21.45
N THR A 64 -8.48 -12.99 -21.57
CA THR A 64 -9.74 -12.28 -21.26
C THR A 64 -10.39 -11.71 -22.52
N THR A 65 -9.90 -12.08 -23.70
CA THR A 65 -10.37 -11.51 -24.98
C THR A 65 -11.86 -11.70 -25.19
N ASP A 66 -12.42 -12.82 -24.72
CA ASP A 66 -13.84 -13.16 -24.84
C ASP A 66 -14.68 -12.76 -23.61
N PHE A 67 -14.10 -12.05 -22.64
CA PHE A 67 -14.84 -11.67 -21.44
C PHE A 67 -15.80 -10.51 -21.75
N PRO A 68 -17.03 -10.54 -21.19
CA PRO A 68 -17.98 -9.45 -21.35
C PRO A 68 -17.42 -8.15 -20.76
N SER A 69 -17.79 -7.02 -21.35
CA SER A 69 -17.30 -5.73 -20.85
C SER A 69 -17.89 -5.46 -19.45
N PRO A 70 -17.21 -4.63 -18.62
CA PRO A 70 -17.77 -4.24 -17.32
C PRO A 70 -19.17 -3.63 -17.42
N ALA A 71 -19.51 -2.97 -18.54
CA ALA A 71 -20.83 -2.40 -18.77
C ALA A 71 -21.89 -3.47 -19.03
N ASP A 72 -21.53 -4.58 -19.68
CA ASP A 72 -22.45 -5.68 -19.96
C ASP A 72 -22.81 -6.43 -18.68
N LEU A 73 -21.83 -6.65 -17.81
CA LEU A 73 -22.03 -7.26 -16.49
C LEU A 73 -22.98 -6.44 -15.59
N ILE A 74 -22.84 -5.12 -15.58
CA ILE A 74 -23.72 -4.23 -14.78
C ILE A 74 -25.15 -4.24 -15.34
N ARG A 75 -25.32 -4.32 -16.65
CA ARG A 75 -26.65 -4.41 -17.29
C ARG A 75 -27.33 -5.73 -16.96
N GLU A 76 -26.61 -6.84 -17.08
CA GLU A 76 -27.14 -8.17 -16.73
C GLU A 76 -27.63 -8.22 -15.28
N ASP A 77 -26.85 -7.70 -14.34
CA ASP A 77 -27.21 -7.70 -12.91
C ASP A 77 -28.44 -6.82 -12.60
N ARG A 78 -28.59 -5.70 -13.32
CA ARG A 78 -29.73 -4.78 -13.16
C ARG A 78 -31.03 -5.35 -13.72
N ASP A 79 -30.95 -6.13 -14.80
CA ASP A 79 -32.11 -6.66 -15.50
C ASP A 79 -32.57 -8.04 -14.96
N ARG A 80 -32.00 -8.48 -13.81
CA ARG A 80 -32.27 -9.74 -13.11
C ARG A 80 -33.26 -9.63 -11.94
#